data_AF-A0A4V6ATI4-F1
#
_entry.id   AF-A0A4V6ATI4-F1
#
_cell.length_a   1.000
_cell.length_b   1.000
_cell.length_c   1.000
_cell.angle_alpha   90.00
_cell.angle_beta   90.00
_cell.angle_gamma   90.00
#
_symmetry.space_group_name_H-M   'P 1'
#
loop_
_entity.id
_entity.type
_entity.pdbx_description
1 polymer ?
#
loop_
_entity_poly.entity_id
_entity_poly.type
_entity_poly.pdbx_seq_one_letter_code
_entity_poly.pdbx_strand_id
1 'polypeptide(L)'
;MGGRPFGLVINLNYKDGNGNIFQDAVFNQTVTLTEREDGLDGETIFMYVFLSGLSLLVVVGLHQLMESRKRRRPAPKVEMGTSSHNDVDLSWIPQETLNQINKASPKRSPRKRSQKRSAGSDE
;
A
#
# COMPACT_ATOMS: atom_id res chain seq x y z
N MET A 1 -74.30 -13.90 22.54
CA MET A 1 -74.31 -12.66 21.74
C MET A 1 -73.49 -12.90 20.49
N GLY A 2 -74.12 -12.99 19.31
CA GLY A 2 -73.42 -13.18 18.03
C GLY A 2 -72.92 -11.84 17.51
N GLY A 3 -71.60 -11.70 17.31
CA GLY A 3 -70.98 -10.47 16.81
C GLY A 3 -71.40 -10.16 15.37
N ARG A 4 -71.56 -8.88 15.05
CA ARG A 4 -71.79 -8.42 13.66
C ARG A 4 -70.63 -8.85 12.77
N PRO A 5 -70.89 -9.47 11.60
CA PRO A 5 -69.83 -9.74 10.65
C PRO A 5 -69.34 -8.42 10.04
N PHE A 6 -68.02 -8.25 9.97
CA PHE A 6 -67.37 -7.15 9.28
C PHE A 6 -66.64 -7.70 8.06
N GLY A 7 -66.86 -7.07 6.89
CA GLY A 7 -66.08 -7.32 5.69
C GLY A 7 -64.99 -6.27 5.56
N LEU A 8 -63.77 -6.68 5.24
CA LEU A 8 -62.67 -5.79 4.89
C LEU A 8 -62.48 -5.83 3.38
N VAL A 9 -62.52 -4.67 2.72
CA VAL A 9 -62.21 -4.53 1.30
C VAL A 9 -61.05 -3.56 1.18
N ILE A 10 -59.99 -3.96 0.47
CA ILE A 10 -58.82 -3.12 0.22
C ILE A 10 -58.88 -2.67 -1.23
N ASN A 11 -58.86 -1.36 -1.43
CA ASN A 11 -58.89 -0.76 -2.77
C ASN A 11 -57.48 -0.28 -3.13
N LEU A 12 -56.80 -1.02 -4.01
CA LEU A 12 -55.46 -0.70 -4.48
C LEU A 12 -55.54 0.27 -5.65
N ASN A 13 -54.98 1.45 -5.45
CA ASN A 13 -54.76 2.42 -6.52
C ASN A 13 -53.28 2.39 -6.89
N TYR A 14 -52.96 2.07 -8.15
CA TYR A 14 -51.59 2.01 -8.64
C TYR A 14 -51.45 2.62 -10.03
N LYS A 15 -50.23 2.95 -10.39
CA LYS A 15 -49.88 3.60 -11.66
C LYS A 15 -48.84 2.76 -12.37
N ASP A 16 -49.04 2.48 -13.65
CA ASP A 16 -48.03 1.77 -14.46
C ASP A 16 -46.87 2.70 -14.87
N GLY A 17 -45.84 2.13 -15.49
CA GLY A 17 -44.70 2.89 -16.02
C GLY A 17 -45.06 3.89 -17.13
N ASN A 18 -46.23 3.74 -17.76
CA ASN A 18 -46.70 4.61 -18.86
C ASN A 18 -47.58 5.77 -18.36
N GLY A 19 -47.95 5.74 -17.09
CA GLY A 19 -48.71 6.80 -16.46
C GLY A 19 -50.18 6.49 -16.22
N ASN A 20 -50.66 5.33 -16.63
CA ASN A 20 -52.06 4.95 -16.52
C ASN A 20 -52.40 4.58 -15.08
N ILE A 21 -53.55 5.05 -14.62
CA ILE A 21 -54.05 4.81 -13.27
C ILE A 21 -54.98 3.61 -13.29
N PHE A 22 -54.72 2.66 -12.40
CA PHE A 22 -55.54 1.47 -12.20
C PHE A 22 -56.06 1.44 -10.77
N GLN A 23 -57.26 0.88 -10.62
CA GLN A 23 -57.93 0.70 -9.36
C GLN A 23 -58.44 -0.73 -9.29
N ASP A 24 -58.02 -1.48 -8.27
CA ASP A 24 -58.43 -2.87 -8.07
C ASP A 24 -58.92 -3.13 -6.65
N ALA A 25 -60.04 -3.85 -6.53
CA ALA A 25 -60.68 -4.15 -5.25
C ALA A 25 -60.33 -5.58 -4.84
N VAL A 26 -59.41 -5.70 -3.90
CA VAL A 26 -58.86 -6.98 -3.45
C VAL A 26 -59.65 -7.47 -2.22
N PHE A 27 -60.19 -8.68 -2.29
CA PHE A 27 -60.93 -9.35 -1.20
C PHE A 27 -60.41 -10.78 -0.98
N ASN A 28 -59.95 -11.08 0.24
CA ASN A 28 -59.39 -12.39 0.61
C ASN A 28 -58.22 -12.88 -0.28
N GLN A 29 -57.43 -11.96 -0.84
CA GLN A 29 -56.25 -12.30 -1.63
C GLN A 29 -54.99 -11.70 -1.00
N THR A 30 -53.86 -12.35 -1.22
CA THR A 30 -52.54 -11.86 -0.82
C THR A 30 -51.97 -10.98 -1.93
N VAL A 31 -51.59 -9.75 -1.58
CA VAL A 31 -50.90 -8.83 -2.50
C VAL A 31 -49.42 -8.84 -2.17
N THR A 32 -48.59 -9.21 -3.14
CA THR A 32 -47.13 -9.11 -3.04
C THR A 32 -46.67 -7.79 -3.62
N LEU A 33 -46.28 -6.85 -2.76
CA LEU A 33 -45.60 -5.63 -3.19
C LEU A 33 -44.11 -5.92 -3.34
N THR A 34 -43.67 -6.00 -4.59
CA THR A 34 -42.25 -5.99 -4.93
C THR A 34 -41.84 -4.55 -5.16
N GLU A 35 -41.16 -3.96 -4.19
CA GLU A 35 -40.49 -2.68 -4.41
C GLU A 35 -39.40 -2.90 -5.46
N ARG A 36 -39.32 -1.98 -6.43
CA ARG A 36 -38.17 -1.96 -7.34
C ARG A 36 -36.98 -1.59 -6.49
N GLU A 37 -36.01 -2.49 -6.39
CA GLU A 37 -34.69 -2.17 -5.85
C GLU A 37 -33.99 -1.23 -6.84
N ASP A 38 -34.45 0.03 -6.94
CA ASP A 38 -33.67 1.14 -7.50
C ASP A 38 -32.58 1.55 -6.48
N GLY A 39 -32.07 0.57 -5.73
CA GLY A 39 -30.95 0.67 -4.84
C GLY A 39 -29.70 0.58 -5.68
N LEU A 40 -29.07 1.73 -5.89
CA LEU A 40 -27.67 1.91 -6.27
C LEU A 40 -26.89 0.57 -6.36
N ASP A 41 -26.63 0.10 -7.58
CA ASP A 41 -26.00 -1.21 -7.81
C ASP A 41 -24.60 -1.27 -7.20
N GLY A 42 -24.55 -1.86 -6.00
CA GLY A 42 -23.35 -1.96 -5.19
C GLY A 42 -22.28 -2.82 -5.86
N GLU A 43 -22.66 -3.77 -6.71
CA GLU A 43 -21.72 -4.60 -7.47
C GLU A 43 -20.90 -3.74 -8.43
N THR A 44 -21.59 -2.94 -9.26
CA THR A 44 -20.95 -2.05 -10.24
C THR A 44 -20.08 -0.99 -9.55
N ILE A 45 -20.53 -0.42 -8.44
CA ILE A 45 -19.77 0.59 -7.71
C ILE A 45 -18.52 -0.01 -7.06
N PHE A 46 -18.67 -1.17 -6.41
CA PHE A 46 -17.54 -1.88 -5.82
C PHE A 46 -16.49 -2.21 -6.88
N MET A 47 -16.93 -2.67 -8.06
CA MET A 47 -16.05 -2.95 -9.18
C MET A 47 -15.22 -1.72 -9.58
N TYR A 48 -15.83 -0.53 -9.71
CA TYR A 48 -15.10 0.68 -10.07
C TYR A 48 -14.11 1.13 -8.99
N VAL A 49 -14.50 1.05 -7.71
CA VAL A 49 -13.60 1.37 -6.59
C VAL A 49 -12.41 0.40 -6.59
N PHE A 50 -12.66 -0.89 -6.75
CA PHE A 50 -11.62 -1.92 -6.81
C PHE A 50 -10.65 -1.71 -7.96
N LEU A 51 -11.16 -1.45 -9.17
CA LEU A 51 -10.34 -1.17 -10.36
C LEU A 51 -9.51 0.10 -10.21
N SER A 52 -10.06 1.16 -9.60
CA SER A 52 -9.30 2.38 -9.34
C SER A 52 -8.15 2.13 -8.35
N GLY A 53 -8.39 1.35 -7.29
CA GLY A 53 -7.37 0.95 -6.32
C GLY A 53 -6.28 0.08 -6.96
N LEU A 54 -6.66 -0.90 -7.79
CA LEU A 54 -5.72 -1.74 -8.52
C LEU A 54 -4.86 -0.91 -9.48
N SER A 55 -5.47 0.04 -10.19
CA SER A 55 -4.75 0.94 -11.11
C SER A 55 -3.71 1.79 -10.38
N LEU A 56 -4.07 2.37 -9.23
CA LEU A 56 -3.13 3.10 -8.38
C LEU A 56 -1.98 2.21 -7.89
N LEU A 57 -2.29 0.97 -7.48
CA LEU A 57 -1.29 0.02 -7.01
C LEU A 57 -0.31 -0.37 -8.12
N VAL A 58 -0.78 -0.54 -9.36
CA VAL A 58 0.09 -0.78 -10.53
C VAL A 58 1.01 0.41 -10.77
N VAL A 59 0.51 1.65 -10.73
CA VAL A 59 1.34 2.85 -10.90
C VAL A 59 2.41 2.94 -9.81
N VAL A 60 2.03 2.73 -8.55
CA VAL A 60 2.98 2.74 -7.42
C VAL A 60 3.98 1.58 -7.53
N GLY A 61 3.53 0.38 -7.91
CA GLY A 61 4.37 -0.78 -8.11
C GLY A 61 5.41 -0.58 -9.21
N LEU A 62 5.00 0.02 -10.33
CA LEU A 62 5.91 0.41 -11.42
C LEU A 62 6.91 1.47 -10.94
N HIS A 63 6.45 2.48 -10.19
CA HIS A 63 7.31 3.50 -9.62
C HIS A 63 8.39 2.89 -8.70
N GLN A 64 8.00 2.02 -7.76
CA GLN A 64 8.92 1.32 -6.87
C GLN A 64 9.88 0.39 -7.63
N LEU A 65 9.42 -0.28 -8.68
CA LEU A 65 10.27 -1.12 -9.52
C LEU A 65 11.32 -0.29 -10.29
N MET A 66 10.94 0.86 -10.82
CA MET A 66 11.86 1.77 -11.51
C MET A 66 12.87 2.40 -10.55
N GLU A 67 12.44 2.82 -9.36
CA GLU A 67 13.32 3.37 -8.32
C GLU A 67 14.28 2.33 -7.75
N SER A 68 13.80 1.11 -7.49
CA SER A 68 14.65 0.01 -7.02
C SER A 68 15.72 -0.39 -8.05
N ARG A 69 15.40 -0.32 -9.36
CA ARG A 69 16.40 -0.49 -10.42
C ARG A 69 17.42 0.65 -10.47
N LYS A 70 17.01 1.91 -10.23
CA LYS A 70 17.94 3.05 -10.14
C LYS A 70 18.90 2.95 -8.94
N ARG A 71 18.48 2.32 -7.83
CA ARG A 71 19.32 2.04 -6.65
C ARG A 71 20.36 0.94 -6.84
N ARG A 72 20.31 0.16 -7.93
CA ARG A 72 21.36 -0.82 -8.29
C ARG A 72 22.55 -0.19 -9.04
N ARG A 73 22.77 1.12 -8.92
CA ARG A 73 24.07 1.68 -9.28
C ARG A 73 25.07 1.30 -8.18
N PRO A 74 26.24 0.72 -8.51
CA PRO A 74 27.26 0.49 -7.50
C PRO A 74 27.54 1.82 -6.80
N ALA A 75 27.59 1.79 -5.46
CA ALA A 75 27.92 2.97 -4.68
C ALA A 75 29.17 3.62 -5.29
N PRO A 76 29.19 4.95 -5.53
CA PRO A 76 30.39 5.60 -6.01
C PRO A 76 31.52 5.18 -5.07
N LYS A 77 32.64 4.73 -5.64
CA LYS A 77 33.84 4.42 -4.85
C LYS A 77 34.14 5.69 -4.06
N VAL A 78 33.77 5.70 -2.79
CA VAL A 78 34.14 6.76 -1.88
C VAL A 78 35.65 6.65 -1.80
N GLU A 79 36.35 7.66 -2.30
CA GLU A 79 37.79 7.77 -2.17
C GLU A 79 38.11 7.81 -0.68
N MET A 80 38.35 6.64 -0.09
CA MET A 80 39.07 6.57 1.17
C MET A 80 40.47 7.06 0.85
N GLY A 81 40.71 8.36 1.05
CA GLY A 81 42.02 8.97 0.88
C GLY A 81 43.13 8.13 1.53
N THR A 82 44.31 8.14 0.89
CA THR A 82 45.61 7.56 1.29
C THR A 82 45.62 6.20 2.00
N SER A 83 44.55 5.40 1.88
CA SER A 83 44.46 4.10 2.54
C SER A 83 45.19 3.02 1.75
N SER A 84 45.53 3.29 0.48
CA SER A 84 46.44 2.49 -0.34
C SER A 84 47.84 3.09 -0.24
N HIS A 85 48.70 2.45 0.56
CA HIS A 85 50.12 2.82 0.67
C HIS A 85 50.94 2.38 -0.56
N ASN A 86 50.35 1.63 -1.49
CA ASN A 86 51.04 1.05 -2.65
C ASN A 86 51.33 2.04 -3.77
N ASP A 87 50.61 3.17 -3.83
CA ASP A 87 50.76 4.16 -4.90
C ASP A 87 51.50 5.43 -4.45
N VAL A 88 52.11 5.41 -3.25
CA VAL A 88 52.86 6.54 -2.71
C VAL A 88 54.34 6.36 -3.04
N ASP A 89 54.86 7.17 -3.96
CA ASP A 89 56.29 7.19 -4.27
C ASP A 89 57.08 7.85 -3.12
N LEU A 90 58.04 7.10 -2.58
CA LEU A 90 58.90 7.50 -1.45
C LEU A 90 60.31 7.89 -1.93
N SER A 91 60.53 8.03 -3.24
CA SER A 91 61.83 8.34 -3.86
C SER A 91 62.45 9.68 -3.42
N TRP A 92 61.65 10.61 -2.91
CA TRP A 92 62.10 11.92 -2.42
C TRP A 92 62.67 11.88 -1.00
N ILE A 93 62.44 10.81 -0.23
CA ILE A 93 62.90 10.68 1.15
C ILE A 93 64.30 10.06 1.17
N PRO A 94 65.27 10.62 1.92
CA PRO A 94 66.58 10.02 2.08
C PRO A 94 66.48 8.57 2.58
N GLN A 95 67.26 7.67 1.98
CA GLN A 95 67.17 6.22 2.27
C GLN A 95 67.40 5.89 3.76
N GLU A 96 68.19 6.72 4.45
CA GLU A 96 68.44 6.58 5.88
C GLU A 96 67.16 6.76 6.71
N THR A 97 66.30 7.70 6.33
CA THR A 97 64.99 7.93 6.95
C THR A 97 63.99 6.83 6.58
N LEU A 98 64.01 6.37 5.32
CA LEU A 98 63.14 5.29 4.84
C LEU A 98 63.36 3.99 5.63
N ASN A 99 64.63 3.66 5.90
CA ASN A 99 65.02 2.47 6.65
C ASN A 99 64.58 2.52 8.12
N GLN A 100 64.51 3.72 8.72
CA GLN A 100 64.00 3.92 10.08
C GLN A 100 62.49 3.77 10.15
N ILE A 101 61.76 4.30 9.16
CA ILE A 101 60.29 4.20 9.08
C ILE A 101 59.85 2.74 8.87
N ASN A 102 60.50 1.99 7.97
CA ASN A 102 60.19 0.58 7.73
C ASN A 102 60.44 -0.31 8.96
N LYS A 103 61.44 0.02 9.79
CA LYS A 103 61.69 -0.69 11.06
C LYS A 103 60.70 -0.34 12.16
N ALA A 104 60.08 0.84 12.11
CA ALA A 104 59.24 1.40 13.18
C ALA A 104 57.74 1.36 12.88
N SER A 105 57.25 0.41 12.07
CA SER A 105 55.81 0.31 11.76
C SER A 105 54.99 0.18 13.05
N PRO A 106 54.14 1.16 13.40
CA PRO A 106 53.38 1.11 14.64
C PRO A 106 52.33 0.00 14.50
N LYS A 107 52.35 -0.96 15.43
CA LYS A 107 51.30 -1.98 15.56
C LYS A 107 49.94 -1.27 15.58
N ARG A 108 49.16 -1.49 14.52
CA ARG A 108 47.80 -0.97 14.31
C ARG A 108 46.98 -1.15 15.59
N SER A 109 46.57 -0.04 16.20
CA SER A 109 45.82 -0.05 17.46
C SER A 109 44.46 -0.77 17.32
N PRO A 110 43.95 -1.43 18.37
CA PRO A 110 42.73 -2.21 18.28
C PRO A 110 41.52 -1.31 17.99
N ARG A 111 40.87 -1.54 16.84
CA ARG A 111 39.66 -0.82 16.43
C ARG A 111 38.49 -1.20 17.34
N LYS A 112 38.08 -0.29 18.23
CA LYS A 112 36.86 -0.42 19.07
C LYS A 112 35.63 -0.61 18.16
N ARG A 113 35.00 -1.78 18.23
CA ARG A 113 33.70 -2.06 17.58
C ARG A 113 32.60 -1.62 18.53
N SER A 114 31.98 -0.46 18.29
CA SER A 114 30.75 -0.06 19.00
C SER A 114 29.61 -1.00 18.58
N GLN A 115 29.11 -1.82 19.52
CA GLN A 115 27.90 -2.61 19.32
C GLN A 115 26.69 -1.67 19.29
N LYS A 116 25.95 -1.68 18.18
CA LYS A 116 24.62 -1.06 18.11
C LYS A 116 23.69 -1.75 19.11
N ARG A 117 23.08 -0.95 19.98
CA ARG A 117 22.11 -1.34 21.00
C ARG A 117 20.90 -2.02 20.31
N SER A 118 20.50 -3.17 20.85
CA SER A 118 19.22 -3.82 20.52
C SER A 118 18.08 -2.93 20.98
N ALA A 119 17.06 -2.77 20.13
CA ALA A 119 15.82 -2.08 20.43
C ALA A 119 15.01 -2.81 21.52
N GLY A 120 14.15 -2.03 22.17
CA GLY A 120 13.45 -2.35 23.42
C GLY A 120 12.52 -3.56 23.36
N SER A 121 12.40 -4.18 24.53
CA SER A 121 11.30 -5.06 24.93
C SER A 121 10.14 -4.19 25.40
N ASP A 122 9.01 -4.24 24.70
CA ASP A 122 7.74 -3.77 25.24
C ASP A 122 6.98 -4.96 25.83
N GLU A 123 6.38 -4.69 26.99
CA GLU A 123 5.42 -5.51 27.75
C GLU A 123 4.15 -5.84 26.96
#